data_AF-A0A8J7SPW6-F1
#
_entry.id   AF-A0A8J7SPW6-F1
#
_cell.length_a   1.000
_cell.length_b   1.000
_cell.length_c   1.000
_cell.angle_alpha   90.00
_cell.angle_beta   90.00
_cell.angle_gamma   90.00
#
_symmetry.space_group_name_H-M   'P 1'
#
loop_
_entity.id
_entity.type
_entity.pdbx_description
1 polymer ?
#
loop_
_entity_poly.entity_id
_entity_poly.type
_entity_poly.pdbx_seq_one_letter_code
_entity_poly.pdbx_strand_id
1 'polypeptide(L)' 'MKKVVSTEKKPIKLWLTDLEDGALAQAKNLANLPFAFKHIPIMPDSHQGYGMPIGS' A
#
# COMPACT_ATOMS: atom_id res chain seq x y z
N MET A 1 6.90 4.12 -10.82
CA MET A 1 5.85 4.58 -9.90
C MET A 1 4.73 5.16 -10.73
N LYS A 2 3.55 4.55 -10.70
CA LYS A 2 2.39 4.93 -11.52
C LYS A 2 1.43 5.86 -10.75
N LYS A 3 1.27 5.65 -9.45
CA LYS A 3 0.36 6.43 -8.60
C LYS A 3 0.92 6.59 -7.19
N VAL A 4 0.57 7.70 -6.53
CA VAL A 4 0.85 7.93 -5.11
C VAL A 4 -0.45 8.28 -4.42
N VAL A 5 -0.72 7.63 -3.28
CA VAL A 5 -1.81 7.98 -2.37
C VAL A 5 -1.18 8.66 -1.15
N SER A 6 -1.65 9.86 -0.82
CA SER A 6 -1.10 10.70 0.26
C SER A 6 -2.15 11.10 1.29
N THR A 7 -3.21 10.29 1.45
CA THR A 7 -4.31 10.54 2.38
C THR A 7 -4.00 10.05 3.81
N GLU A 8 -2.99 9.20 3.97
CA GLU A 8 -2.59 8.55 5.21
C GLU A 8 -1.30 9.16 5.80
N LYS A 9 -0.94 8.78 7.04
CA LYS A 9 0.26 9.31 7.73
C LYS A 9 1.57 9.09 6.96
N LYS A 10 1.65 8.04 6.16
CA LYS A 10 2.76 7.75 5.24
C LYS A 10 2.19 7.60 3.82
N PRO A 11 2.88 8.11 2.80
CA PRO A 11 2.43 7.94 1.42
C PRO A 11 2.50 6.47 1.01
N ILE A 12 1.54 6.04 0.18
CA ILE A 12 1.50 4.72 -0.45
C ILE A 12 1.91 4.91 -1.91
N LYS A 13 2.93 4.18 -2.37
CA LYS A 13 3.47 4.29 -3.73
C LYS A 13 3.14 3.04 -4.52
N LEU A 14 2.44 3.20 -5.63
CA LEU A 14 1.95 2.11 -6.46
C LEU A 14 2.74 2.01 -7.77
N TRP A 15 3.16 0.80 -8.11
CA TRP A 15 3.77 0.45 -9.41
C TRP A 15 2.83 -0.33 -10.34
N LEU A 16 1.57 -0.51 -9.95
CA LEU A 16 0.48 -1.07 -10.77
C LEU A 16 -0.61 -0.05 -11.08
N THR A 17 -1.52 -0.43 -11.98
CA THR A 17 -2.68 0.38 -12.37
C THR A 17 -3.90 0.04 -11.51
N ASP A 18 -4.18 -1.25 -11.35
CA ASP A 18 -5.36 -1.78 -10.68
C ASP A 18 -4.93 -2.57 -9.45
N LEU A 19 -5.44 -2.21 -8.27
CA LEU A 19 -5.17 -2.90 -7.01
C LEU A 19 -6.52 -3.27 -6.40
N GLU A 20 -6.62 -4.50 -5.88
CA GLU A 20 -7.81 -4.97 -5.17
C GLU A 20 -8.14 -4.04 -3.98
N ASP A 21 -9.43 -3.76 -3.76
CA ASP A 21 -9.87 -2.86 -2.68
C ASP A 21 -9.39 -3.34 -1.29
N GLY A 22 -9.35 -4.66 -1.08
CA GLY A 22 -8.83 -5.26 0.15
C GLY A 22 -7.33 -5.05 0.34
N ALA A 23 -6.54 -5.16 -0.72
CA ALA A 23 -5.11 -4.84 -0.69
C ALA A 23 -4.88 -3.34 -0.44
N LEU A 24 -5.69 -2.46 -1.05
CA LEU A 24 -5.62 -1.03 -0.77
C LEU A 24 -5.94 -0.71 0.68
N ALA A 25 -6.98 -1.33 1.25
CA ALA A 25 -7.35 -1.16 2.66
C ALA A 25 -6.20 -1.59 3.59
N GLN A 26 -5.55 -2.73 3.30
CA GLN A 26 -4.38 -3.19 4.04
C GLN A 26 -3.21 -2.21 3.94
N ALA A 27 -2.91 -1.68 2.75
CA ALA A 27 -1.88 -0.67 2.55
C ALA A 27 -2.16 0.61 3.37
N LYS A 28 -3.43 1.04 3.44
CA LYS A 28 -3.84 2.18 4.27
C LYS A 28 -3.66 1.91 5.76
N ASN A 29 -3.93 0.70 6.22
CA ASN A 29 -3.67 0.31 7.60
C ASN A 29 -2.16 0.39 7.90
N LEU A 30 -1.32 -0.18 7.02
CA LEU A 30 0.14 -0.11 7.14
C LEU A 30 0.66 1.33 7.19
N ALA A 31 0.13 2.20 6.32
CA ALA A 31 0.53 3.60 6.23
C ALA A 31 0.28 4.40 7.53
N ASN A 32 -0.59 3.90 8.41
CA ASN A 32 -0.93 4.55 9.68
C ASN A 32 -0.22 3.96 10.90
N LEU A 33 0.59 2.89 10.73
CA LEU A 33 1.36 2.29 11.82
C LEU A 33 2.44 3.25 12.34
N PRO A 34 2.66 3.33 13.66
CA PRO A 34 3.58 4.31 14.26
C PRO A 34 5.05 4.08 13.89
N PHE A 35 5.39 2.85 13.48
CA PHE A 35 6.74 2.45 13.08
C PHE A 35 6.92 2.36 11.56
N ALA A 36 5.89 2.65 10.76
CA ALA A 36 6.02 2.66 9.30
C ALA A 36 7.03 3.73 8.86
N PHE A 37 8.01 3.33 8.04
CA PHE A 37 9.11 4.21 7.64
C PHE A 37 8.97 4.68 6.20
N LYS A 38 9.08 6.00 5.98
CA LYS A 38 9.05 6.70 4.69
C LYS A 38 7.78 6.54 3.84
N HIS A 39 7.40 5.33 3.42
CA HIS A 39 6.27 5.06 2.54
C HIS A 39 5.92 3.57 2.53
N ILE A 40 4.71 3.23 2.07
CA ILE A 40 4.31 1.85 1.79
C ILE A 40 4.51 1.58 0.28
N PRO A 41 5.42 0.68 -0.11
CA PRO A 41 5.53 0.26 -1.50
C PRO A 41 4.39 -0.72 -1.85
N ILE A 42 3.95 -0.69 -3.10
CA ILE A 42 2.97 -1.61 -3.66
C ILE A 42 3.51 -2.00 -5.04
N MET A 43 4.00 -3.23 -5.14
CA MET A 43 4.68 -3.76 -6.33
C MET A 43 3.66 -4.17 -7.41
N PRO A 44 4.10 -4.41 -8.66
CA PRO A 44 3.21 -4.77 -9.76
C PRO A 44 2.37 -6.04 -9.56
N ASP A 45 2.84 -6.96 -8.73
CA ASP A 45 2.23 -8.25 -8.36
C ASP A 45 1.43 -8.19 -7.04
N SER A 46 1.23 -6.99 -6.50
CA SER A 46 0.48 -6.79 -5.26
C SER A 46 -0.96 -7.28 -5.35
N HIS A 47 -1.37 -8.06 -4.35
CA HIS A 47 -2.76 -8.55 -4.18
C HIS A 47 -3.11 -8.68 -2.70
N GLN A 48 -4.39 -8.92 -2.39
CA GLN A 48 -4.86 -8.99 -1.01
C GLN A 48 -4.24 -10.19 -0.28
N GLY A 49 -3.65 -9.91 0.89
CA GLY A 49 -3.13 -10.93 1.80
C GLY A 49 -3.95 -11.04 3.08
N TYR A 50 -3.28 -11.41 4.17
CA TYR A 50 -3.85 -11.39 5.52
C TYR A 50 -3.11 -10.35 6.38
N GLY A 51 -3.78 -9.24 6.68
CA GLY A 51 -3.21 -8.12 7.45
C GLY A 51 -2.40 -7.12 6.61
N MET A 52 -1.59 -7.60 5.68
CA MET A 52 -0.86 -6.78 4.70
C MET A 52 -1.03 -7.32 3.27
N PRO A 53 -0.86 -6.48 2.23
CA PRO A 53 -0.84 -6.96 0.85
C PRO A 53 0.37 -7.87 0.64
N ILE A 54 0.21 -8.92 -0.16
CA ILE A 54 1.35 -9.71 -0.63
C ILE A 54 1.97 -8.95 -1.79
N GLY A 55 3.30 -8.76 -1.77
CA GLY A 55 4.00 -7.97 -2.80
C GLY A 55 4.04 -6.46 -2.51
N SER A 56 4.06 -6.04 -1.24
CA SER A 56 4.18 -4.62 -0.82
C SER A 56 5.56 -4.26 -0.32
#